data_AF-A0A6J4JKE7-F1
#
_entry.id   AF-A0A6J4JKE7-F1
#
_cell.length_a   1.000
_cell.length_b   1.000
_cell.length_c   1.000
_cell.angle_alpha   90.00
_cell.angle_beta   90.00
_cell.angle_gamma   90.00
#
_symmetry.space_group_name_H-M   'P 1'
#
loop_
_entity.id
_entity.type
_entity.pdbx_description
1 polymer ?
#
loop_
_entity_poly.entity_id
_entity_poly.type
_entity_poly.pdbx_seq_one_letter_code
_entity_poly.pdbx_strand_id
1 'polypeptide(L)'
;MFSAAEFGESSQPNALPWDQIKTTNFKPYNTVTPDAIARLEKRYQQDLKSDPELVEVTKEIAAVEKARSTTRVSLLESKRKQEREEATQKIASLSDEAETITEGTNAAETPGTGKEKAKKDPYLKETTKLMADYLATVK
;
A
#
# COMPACT_ATOMS: atom_id res chain seq x y z
N MET A 1 -5.47 -4.22 4.75
CA MET A 1 -6.12 -2.99 4.17
C MET A 1 -7.29 -2.61 5.07
N PHE A 2 -7.71 -1.33 5.13
CA PHE A 2 -8.82 -0.92 6.01
C PHE A 2 -10.15 -1.55 5.57
N SER A 3 -10.93 -2.06 6.52
CA SER A 3 -12.29 -2.50 6.19
C SER A 3 -13.22 -1.29 6.09
N ALA A 4 -14.25 -1.39 5.25
CA ALA A 4 -15.26 -0.35 5.11
C ALA A 4 -15.98 -0.03 6.44
N ALA A 5 -16.03 -1.00 7.36
CA ALA A 5 -16.59 -0.82 8.69
C ALA A 5 -15.69 0.01 9.63
N GLU A 6 -14.38 0.08 9.38
CA GLU A 6 -13.43 0.84 10.19
C GLU A 6 -13.18 2.24 9.62
N PHE A 7 -13.15 2.36 8.29
CA PHE A 7 -12.82 3.60 7.61
C PHE A 7 -13.71 3.80 6.39
N GLY A 8 -14.36 4.96 6.32
CA GLY A 8 -15.23 5.35 5.22
C GLY A 8 -16.59 5.83 5.72
N GLU A 9 -17.52 6.01 4.79
CA GLU A 9 -18.89 6.44 5.11
C GLU A 9 -19.65 5.37 5.89
N SER A 10 -19.39 4.09 5.61
CA SER A 10 -20.00 2.94 6.28
C SER A 10 -19.57 2.72 7.74
N SER A 11 -18.52 3.40 8.22
CA SER A 11 -18.14 3.34 9.65
C SER A 11 -18.91 4.32 10.53
N GLN A 12 -19.72 5.21 9.93
CA GLN A 12 -20.52 6.19 10.66
C GLN A 12 -21.77 5.51 11.27
N PRO A 13 -22.17 5.90 12.49
CA PRO A 13 -23.25 5.22 13.22
C PRO A 13 -24.63 5.31 12.54
N ASN A 14 -24.87 6.35 11.74
CA ASN A 14 -26.13 6.57 11.04
C ASN A 14 -25.95 6.58 9.50
N ALA A 15 -24.96 5.84 8.99
CA ALA A 15 -24.79 5.68 7.55
C ALA A 15 -26.04 5.01 6.95
N LEU A 16 -26.62 5.62 5.92
CA LEU A 16 -27.75 5.03 5.21
C LEU A 16 -27.28 3.74 4.49
N PRO A 17 -28.14 2.72 4.39
CA PRO A 17 -27.80 1.53 3.63
C PRO A 17 -27.60 1.90 2.15
N TRP A 18 -26.69 1.19 1.50
CA TRP A 18 -26.53 1.30 0.05
C TRP A 18 -27.81 0.81 -0.64
N ASP A 19 -28.31 1.60 -1.58
CA ASP A 19 -29.49 1.28 -2.38
C ASP A 19 -29.21 1.51 -3.88
N GLN A 20 -29.91 0.78 -4.73
CA GLN A 20 -29.73 0.82 -6.18
C GLN A 20 -31.05 1.16 -6.87
N ILE A 21 -31.04 2.26 -7.63
CA ILE A 21 -32.17 2.66 -8.48
C ILE A 21 -32.05 2.07 -9.89
N LYS A 22 -33.14 2.18 -10.67
CA LYS A 22 -33.17 1.75 -12.07
C LYS A 22 -32.07 2.45 -12.88
N THR A 23 -31.31 1.67 -13.65
CA THR A 23 -30.26 2.16 -14.54
C THR A 23 -30.83 3.08 -15.62
N THR A 24 -30.11 4.15 -15.92
CA THR A 24 -30.42 5.05 -17.05
C THR A 24 -29.96 4.43 -18.37
N ASN A 25 -30.54 4.88 -19.48
CA ASN A 25 -30.08 4.45 -20.79
C ASN A 25 -28.76 5.17 -21.11
N PHE A 26 -27.65 4.44 -21.20
CA PHE A 26 -26.35 4.97 -21.59
C PHE A 26 -25.68 4.04 -22.61
N LYS A 27 -24.79 4.59 -23.43
CA LYS A 27 -23.97 3.80 -24.36
C LYS A 27 -22.62 3.53 -23.69
N PRO A 28 -22.28 2.28 -23.35
CA PRO A 28 -20.97 1.97 -22.78
C PRO A 28 -19.87 2.20 -23.81
N TYR A 29 -18.75 2.78 -23.38
CA TYR A 29 -17.52 2.88 -24.16
C TYR A 29 -16.59 1.74 -23.73
N ASN A 30 -16.50 0.70 -24.56
CA ASN A 30 -15.88 -0.58 -24.14
C ASN A 30 -14.38 -0.63 -24.47
N THR A 31 -13.58 0.22 -23.81
CA THR A 31 -12.11 0.24 -23.99
C THR A 31 -11.40 -0.76 -23.11
N VAL A 32 -11.99 -1.09 -21.95
CA VAL A 32 -11.39 -2.04 -21.00
C VAL A 32 -12.01 -3.41 -21.21
N THR A 33 -11.24 -4.34 -21.75
CA THR A 33 -11.70 -5.72 -21.94
C THR A 33 -11.41 -6.57 -20.69
N PRO A 34 -12.26 -7.58 -20.38
CA PRO A 34 -12.00 -8.50 -19.28
C PRO A 34 -10.63 -9.19 -19.39
N ASP A 35 -10.20 -9.50 -20.63
CA ASP A 35 -8.90 -10.10 -20.90
C ASP A 35 -7.74 -9.16 -20.56
N ALA A 36 -7.90 -7.85 -20.78
CA ALA A 36 -6.91 -6.85 -20.37
C ALA A 36 -6.79 -6.80 -18.84
N ILE A 37 -7.92 -6.81 -18.12
CA ILE A 37 -7.94 -6.83 -16.65
C ILE A 37 -7.23 -8.08 -16.12
N ALA A 38 -7.56 -9.27 -16.63
CA ALA A 38 -6.97 -10.53 -16.16
C ALA A 38 -5.45 -10.59 -16.39
N ARG A 39 -4.96 -10.01 -17.49
CA ARG A 39 -3.51 -9.89 -17.75
C ARG A 39 -2.84 -8.94 -16.76
N LEU A 40 -3.40 -7.75 -16.55
CA LEU A 40 -2.88 -6.76 -15.60
C LEU A 40 -2.86 -7.32 -14.17
N GLU A 41 -3.90 -8.05 -13.78
CA GLU A 41 -3.95 -8.72 -12.48
C GLU A 41 -2.83 -9.76 -12.34
N LYS A 42 -2.62 -10.59 -13.36
CA LYS A 42 -1.51 -11.57 -13.36
C LYS A 42 -0.16 -10.88 -13.23
N ARG A 43 0.05 -9.75 -13.92
CA ARG A 43 1.28 -8.98 -13.86
C ARG A 43 1.50 -8.39 -12.46
N TYR A 44 0.48 -7.73 -11.90
CA TYR A 44 0.50 -7.21 -10.55
C TYR A 44 0.84 -8.29 -9.51
N GLN A 45 0.24 -9.48 -9.62
CA GLN A 45 0.52 -10.61 -8.71
C GLN A 45 1.95 -11.15 -8.83
N GLN A 46 2.61 -10.97 -9.98
CA GLN A 46 4.03 -11.27 -10.15
C GLN A 46 4.91 -10.21 -9.49
N ASP A 47 4.60 -8.93 -9.73
CA ASP A 47 5.35 -7.80 -9.20
C ASP A 47 5.23 -7.71 -7.67
N LEU A 48 4.09 -8.10 -7.09
CA LEU A 48 3.88 -8.21 -5.64
C LEU A 48 4.81 -9.25 -4.96
N LYS A 49 5.33 -10.22 -5.72
CA LYS A 49 6.27 -11.23 -5.21
C LYS A 49 7.73 -10.89 -5.47
N SER A 50 8.02 -10.04 -6.46
CA SER A 50 9.38 -9.76 -6.94
C SER A 50 9.89 -8.37 -6.54
N ASP A 51 9.02 -7.36 -6.44
CA ASP A 51 9.42 -5.99 -6.09
C ASP A 51 9.58 -5.88 -4.55
N PRO A 52 10.81 -5.62 -4.05
CA PRO A 52 11.07 -5.57 -2.61
C PRO A 52 10.22 -4.51 -1.89
N GLU A 53 9.91 -3.38 -2.55
CA GLU A 53 9.10 -2.32 -1.96
C GLU A 53 7.64 -2.76 -1.74
N LEU A 54 7.07 -3.52 -2.70
CA LEU A 54 5.71 -4.07 -2.56
C LEU A 54 5.65 -5.19 -1.53
N VAL A 55 6.67 -6.05 -1.49
CA VAL A 55 6.78 -7.11 -0.48
C VAL A 55 6.84 -6.51 0.93
N GLU A 56 7.59 -5.43 1.14
CA GLU A 56 7.63 -4.72 2.42
C GLU A 56 6.25 -4.17 2.81
N VAL A 57 5.56 -3.47 1.90
CA VAL A 57 4.20 -2.97 2.12
C VAL A 57 3.24 -4.10 2.53
N THR A 58 3.32 -5.28 1.92
CA THR A 58 2.47 -6.42 2.32
C THR A 58 2.77 -6.93 3.73
N LYS A 59 4.05 -6.93 4.13
CA LYS A 59 4.45 -7.30 5.51
C LYS A 59 3.96 -6.27 6.52
N GLU A 60 4.01 -4.98 6.18
CA GLU A 60 3.47 -3.91 7.01
C GLU A 60 1.96 -4.07 7.20
N ILE A 61 1.22 -4.34 6.11
CA ILE A 61 -0.22 -4.59 6.15
C ILE A 61 -0.54 -5.76 7.11
N ALA A 62 0.17 -6.88 7.00
CA ALA A 62 -0.02 -8.02 7.88
C ALA A 62 0.30 -7.70 9.35
N ALA A 63 1.33 -6.87 9.60
CA ALA A 63 1.67 -6.42 10.94
C ALA A 63 0.58 -5.53 11.55
N VAL A 64 0.01 -4.61 10.75
CA VAL A 64 -1.10 -3.75 11.15
C VAL A 64 -2.35 -4.56 11.45
N GLU A 65 -2.68 -5.55 10.62
CA GLU A 65 -3.83 -6.44 10.83
C GLU A 65 -3.67 -7.25 12.13
N LYS A 66 -2.47 -7.78 12.41
CA LYS A 66 -2.17 -8.46 13.67
C LYS A 66 -2.30 -7.51 14.86
N ALA A 67 -1.78 -6.29 14.76
CA ALA A 67 -1.90 -5.30 15.82
C ALA A 67 -3.38 -4.96 16.11
N ARG A 68 -4.21 -4.81 15.08
CA ARG A 68 -5.66 -4.56 15.23
C ARG A 68 -6.41 -5.70 15.87
N SER A 69 -6.05 -6.95 15.55
CA SER A 69 -6.65 -8.12 16.19
C SER A 69 -6.40 -8.16 17.70
N THR A 70 -5.40 -7.43 18.18
CA THR A 70 -5.05 -7.32 19.60
C THR A 70 -5.90 -6.24 20.26
N THR A 71 -7.06 -6.61 20.78
CA THR A 71 -7.99 -5.70 21.48
C THR A 71 -7.72 -5.57 22.99
N ARG A 72 -6.77 -6.34 23.52
CA ARG A 72 -6.43 -6.38 24.95
C ARG A 72 -4.96 -6.08 25.14
N VAL A 73 -4.67 -5.21 26.11
CA VAL A 73 -3.31 -4.80 26.45
C VAL A 73 -2.98 -5.27 27.87
N SER A 74 -1.77 -5.78 28.07
CA SER A 74 -1.28 -6.17 29.40
C SER A 74 -0.98 -4.93 30.25
N LEU A 75 -1.38 -4.94 31.52
CA LEU A 75 -1.03 -3.88 32.49
C LEU A 75 0.32 -4.11 33.19
N LEU A 76 0.95 -5.27 32.97
CA LEU A 76 2.24 -5.60 33.57
C LEU A 76 3.37 -4.78 32.94
N GLU A 77 4.07 -3.98 33.74
CA GLU A 77 5.13 -3.07 33.30
C GLU A 77 6.28 -3.79 32.58
N SER A 78 6.76 -4.91 33.10
CA SER A 78 7.87 -5.67 32.50
C SER A 78 7.54 -6.11 31.07
N LYS A 79 6.33 -6.63 30.85
CA LYS A 79 5.84 -7.02 29.52
C LYS A 79 5.71 -5.81 28.58
N ARG A 80 5.24 -4.67 29.09
CA ARG A 80 5.10 -3.44 28.29
C ARG A 80 6.44 -2.82 27.89
N LYS A 81 7.48 -2.92 28.73
CA LYS A 81 8.84 -2.49 28.38
C LYS A 81 9.41 -3.34 27.25
N GLN A 82 9.25 -4.65 27.33
CA GLN A 82 9.71 -5.58 26.29
C GLN A 82 9.00 -5.32 24.95
N GLU A 83 7.66 -5.23 24.94
CA GLU A 83 6.89 -4.90 23.71
C GLU A 83 7.35 -3.59 23.07
N ARG A 84 7.72 -2.60 23.88
CA ARG A 84 8.20 -1.30 23.39
C ARG A 84 9.61 -1.42 22.80
N GLU A 85 10.53 -2.12 23.46
CA GLU A 85 11.89 -2.34 22.94
C GLU A 85 11.87 -3.12 21.63
N GLU A 86 11.06 -4.18 21.53
CA GLU A 86 10.87 -4.94 20.29
C GLU A 86 10.32 -4.05 19.16
N ALA A 87 9.36 -3.17 19.46
CA ALA A 87 8.83 -2.22 18.49
C ALA A 87 9.87 -1.18 18.05
N THR A 88 10.66 -0.64 18.98
CA THR A 88 11.72 0.34 18.68
C THR A 88 12.83 -0.29 17.83
N GLN A 89 13.26 -1.50 18.16
CA GLN A 89 14.24 -2.25 17.36
C GLN A 89 13.73 -2.51 15.95
N LYS A 90 12.45 -2.88 15.80
CA LYS A 90 11.84 -3.09 14.49
C LYS A 90 11.81 -1.82 13.64
N ILE A 91 11.50 -0.67 14.24
CA ILE A 91 11.52 0.62 13.53
C ILE A 91 12.95 0.99 13.12
N ALA A 92 13.94 0.78 13.99
CA ALA A 92 15.34 1.05 13.68
C ALA A 92 15.87 0.17 12.53
N SER A 93 15.53 -1.13 12.52
CA SER A 93 15.91 -2.00 11.40
C SER A 93 15.30 -1.58 10.06
N LEU A 94 14.09 -1.01 10.07
CA LEU A 94 13.44 -0.52 8.84
C LEU A 94 14.06 0.79 8.35
N SER A 95 14.50 1.68 9.24
CA SER A 95 15.22 2.89 8.84
C SER A 95 16.59 2.58 8.24
N ASP A 96 17.31 1.61 8.82
CA ASP A 96 18.64 1.21 8.33
C ASP A 96 18.54 0.52 6.95
N GLU A 97 17.51 -0.31 6.75
CA GLU A 97 17.21 -0.94 5.45
C GLU A 97 16.78 0.11 4.40
N ALA A 98 15.98 1.10 4.80
CA ALA A 98 15.57 2.18 3.90
C ALA A 98 16.76 3.05 3.46
N GLU A 99 17.73 3.30 4.35
CA GLU A 99 18.97 4.02 4.02
C GLU A 99 19.86 3.22 3.06
N THR A 100 20.07 1.91 3.30
CA THR A 100 20.88 1.06 2.41
C THR A 100 20.27 0.89 1.02
N ILE A 101 18.94 0.82 0.88
CA ILE A 101 18.28 0.79 -0.45
C ILE A 101 18.37 2.16 -1.16
N THR A 102 18.59 3.27 -0.44
CA THR A 102 18.78 4.60 -1.07
C THR A 102 20.21 4.84 -1.56
N GLU A 103 21.20 4.19 -0.98
CA GLU A 103 22.61 4.31 -1.39
C GLU A 103 22.95 3.57 -2.70
N GLY A 104 22.10 2.63 -3.12
CA GLY A 104 22.22 1.96 -4.43
C GLY A 104 21.92 2.86 -5.64
N THR A 105 21.35 4.05 -5.44
CA THR A 105 21.10 5.04 -6.49
C THR A 105 22.05 6.22 -6.36
N ASN A 106 23.27 6.06 -6.86
CA ASN A 106 24.21 7.15 -7.07
C ASN A 106 23.62 8.17 -8.06
N ALA A 107 23.12 9.29 -7.56
CA ALA A 107 22.98 10.53 -8.31
C ALA A 107 23.78 11.60 -7.59
N ALA A 108 24.78 12.12 -8.29
CA ALA A 108 25.83 12.99 -7.79
C ALA A 108 25.31 14.17 -6.96
N GLU A 109 26.03 14.43 -5.87
CA GLU A 109 25.84 15.56 -4.98
C GLU A 109 25.89 16.89 -5.74
N THR A 110 24.85 17.71 -5.57
CA THR A 110 24.94 19.15 -5.78
C THR A 110 24.59 19.81 -4.44
N PRO A 111 25.49 20.63 -3.84
CA PRO A 111 25.24 21.24 -2.55
C PRO A 111 24.31 22.45 -2.74
N GLY A 112 23.24 22.52 -1.96
CA GLY A 112 22.40 23.71 -1.85
C GLY A 112 21.00 23.57 -2.46
N THR A 113 20.08 23.05 -1.66
CA THR A 113 18.68 23.50 -1.51
C THR A 113 18.02 22.47 -0.60
N GLY A 114 17.34 22.90 0.47
CA GLY A 114 16.57 22.03 1.35
C GLY A 114 15.38 21.42 0.62
N LYS A 115 15.64 20.48 -0.28
CA LYS A 115 14.62 19.67 -0.92
C LYS A 115 14.38 18.48 0.00
N GLU A 116 13.20 18.42 0.59
CA GLU A 116 12.64 17.18 1.13
C GLU A 116 12.97 16.06 0.15
N LYS A 117 13.77 15.08 0.58
CA LYS A 117 14.05 13.88 -0.24
C LYS A 117 12.68 13.30 -0.61
N ALA A 118 12.38 13.23 -1.91
CA ALA A 118 11.13 12.67 -2.38
C ALA A 118 10.99 11.25 -1.81
N LYS A 119 10.00 11.04 -0.94
CA LYS A 119 9.71 9.71 -0.39
C LYS A 119 9.38 8.77 -1.55
N LYS A 120 9.95 7.57 -1.52
CA LYS A 120 9.63 6.52 -2.49
C LYS A 120 8.15 6.17 -2.34
N ASP A 121 7.38 6.34 -3.40
CA ASP A 121 5.95 5.97 -3.45
C ASP A 121 5.81 4.67 -4.28
N PRO A 122 5.71 3.50 -3.61
CA PRO A 122 5.60 2.22 -4.30
C PRO A 122 4.30 2.09 -5.09
N TYR A 123 3.21 2.74 -4.65
CA TYR A 123 1.92 2.68 -5.33
C TYR A 123 1.94 3.46 -6.64
N LEU A 124 2.53 4.67 -6.63
CA LEU A 124 2.65 5.48 -7.84
C LEU A 124 3.54 4.80 -8.89
N LYS A 125 4.67 4.22 -8.45
CA LYS A 125 5.58 3.46 -9.30
C LYS A 125 4.87 2.27 -9.94
N GLU A 126 4.14 1.48 -9.16
CA GLU A 126 3.42 0.32 -9.66
C GLU A 126 2.26 0.70 -10.59
N THR A 127 1.51 1.74 -10.25
CA THR A 127 0.43 2.27 -11.10
C THR A 127 0.96 2.72 -12.46
N THR A 128 2.15 3.32 -12.50
CA THR A 128 2.77 3.75 -13.76
C THR A 128 3.13 2.55 -14.64
N LYS A 129 3.65 1.47 -14.06
CA LYS A 129 3.93 0.23 -14.79
C LYS A 129 2.65 -0.41 -15.34
N LEU A 130 1.61 -0.50 -14.51
CA LEU A 130 0.31 -1.06 -14.91
C LEU A 130 -0.34 -0.24 -16.03
N MET A 131 -0.24 1.10 -15.98
CA MET A 131 -0.74 1.97 -17.04
C MET A 131 0.04 1.77 -18.34
N ALA A 132 1.36 1.64 -18.28
CA ALA A 132 2.18 1.35 -19.46
C ALA A 132 1.82 0.00 -20.10
N ASP A 133 1.59 -1.04 -19.28
CA ASP A 133 1.15 -2.35 -19.75
C ASP A 133 -0.26 -2.29 -20.35
N TYR A 134 -1.18 -1.55 -19.71
CA TYR A 134 -2.51 -1.32 -20.26
C TYR A 134 -2.45 -0.68 -21.66
N LEU A 135 -1.67 0.38 -21.82
CA LEU A 135 -1.46 1.04 -23.13
C LEU A 135 -0.84 0.10 -24.18
N ALA A 136 0.06 -0.79 -23.78
CA ALA A 136 0.63 -1.78 -24.69
C ALA A 136 -0.39 -2.84 -25.15
N THR A 137 -1.38 -3.14 -24.31
CA THR A 137 -2.46 -4.11 -24.63
C THR A 137 -3.63 -3.50 -25.39
N VAL A 138 -3.86 -2.19 -25.28
CA VAL A 138 -4.89 -1.46 -26.02
C VAL A 138 -4.33 -1.13 -27.40
N LYS A 139 -4.55 -2.02 -28.35
CA LYS A 139 -4.24 -1.82 -29.77
C LYS A 139 -5.46 -2.11 -30.64
#